data_AF-A0A8H9W7E8-F1
#
_entry.id   AF-A0A8H9W7E8-F1
#
_cell.length_a   1.000
_cell.length_b   1.000
_cell.length_c   1.000
_cell.angle_alpha   90.00
_cell.angle_beta   90.00
_cell.angle_gamma   90.00
#
_symmetry.space_group_name_H-M   'P 1'
#
loop_
_entity.id
_entity.type
_entity.pdbx_description
1 polymer ?
#
loop_
_entity_poly.entity_id
_entity_poly.type
_entity_poly.pdbx_seq_one_letter_code
_entity_poly.pdbx_strand_id
1 'polypeptide(L)'
;MSKPFAILRVKKLKSRLEIFMMQKHWLRSQPTENVNAKLTRLNKMLLTNTTPLEIYDDTIKSKNIKIRKNAVHALELVLAFSPAFIKVNDSYLPDAKDKLKWWKENTIKWVQQQFAENCQIGIMHLDEQSPHCHFFIIPTEQRKRKSGKIVWTLNARGITGGKAKLVALQDSYAEAMQKYLKRGIKGSKAKHTTLKSFYSIVNQTNNIVIDELKNEKLKYKNISEWSDRAIKLINESNENEILAEITKVKNTKLIIENKKLTLENKKLSELLYRFKHKFEVVTKSVINKLSFKS
;
A
#
# COMPACT_ATOMS: atom_id res chain seq x y z
N MET A 1 -18.39 -6.66 11.57
CA MET A 1 -17.75 -6.07 10.37
C MET A 1 -17.51 -7.16 9.34
N SER A 2 -17.77 -6.89 8.06
CA SER A 2 -17.49 -7.82 6.96
C SER A 2 -15.99 -8.13 6.87
N LYS A 3 -15.60 -9.40 6.67
CA LYS A 3 -14.19 -9.79 6.49
C LYS A 3 -13.51 -8.97 5.36
N PRO A 4 -12.26 -8.50 5.53
CA PRO A 4 -11.49 -7.82 4.50
C PRO A 4 -11.15 -8.73 3.30
N PHE A 5 -10.79 -8.17 2.15
CA PHE A 5 -10.55 -8.97 0.93
C PHE A 5 -9.10 -9.47 0.82
N ALA A 6 -8.95 -10.69 0.29
CA ALA A 6 -7.71 -11.19 -0.28
C ALA A 6 -7.56 -10.67 -1.71
N ILE A 7 -6.38 -10.17 -2.06
CA ILE A 7 -6.10 -9.54 -3.35
C ILE A 7 -5.03 -10.37 -4.06
N LEU A 8 -5.37 -10.87 -5.25
CA LEU A 8 -4.44 -11.52 -6.16
C LEU A 8 -4.56 -10.91 -7.54
N ARG A 9 -3.41 -10.51 -8.09
CA ARG A 9 -3.27 -10.05 -9.46
C ARG A 9 -2.13 -10.80 -10.15
N VAL A 10 -2.31 -11.06 -11.44
CA VAL A 10 -1.26 -11.56 -12.32
C VAL A 10 -0.90 -10.51 -13.36
N LYS A 11 0.39 -10.26 -13.58
CA LYS A 11 0.92 -9.48 -14.69
C LYS A 11 1.80 -10.38 -15.56
N LYS A 12 1.63 -10.27 -16.88
CA LYS A 12 2.44 -11.01 -17.86
C LYS A 12 3.67 -10.19 -18.20
N LEU A 13 4.83 -10.85 -18.21
CA LEU A 13 6.10 -10.27 -18.63
C LEU A 13 6.46 -10.90 -19.98
N LYS A 14 6.51 -10.08 -21.03
CA LYS A 14 6.67 -10.51 -22.43
C LYS A 14 8.07 -10.34 -22.97
N SER A 15 8.99 -9.80 -22.20
CA SER A 15 10.38 -9.63 -22.60
C SER A 15 11.33 -9.72 -21.42
N ARG A 16 12.60 -10.01 -21.72
CA ARG A 16 13.69 -9.96 -20.75
C ARG A 16 13.85 -8.55 -20.14
N LEU A 17 13.60 -7.49 -20.92
CA LEU A 17 13.61 -6.11 -20.43
C LEU A 17 12.51 -5.84 -19.40
N GLU A 18 11.29 -6.35 -19.61
CA GLU A 18 10.21 -6.22 -18.63
C GLU A 18 10.55 -6.91 -17.30
N ILE A 19 11.22 -8.08 -17.35
CA ILE A 19 11.71 -8.78 -16.17
C ILE A 19 12.76 -7.94 -15.43
N PHE A 20 13.73 -7.39 -16.16
CA PHE A 20 14.76 -6.54 -15.59
C PHE A 20 14.18 -5.28 -14.91
N MET A 21 13.24 -4.60 -15.56
CA MET A 21 12.57 -3.42 -14.99
C MET A 21 11.74 -3.77 -13.75
N MET A 22 11.04 -4.91 -13.76
CA MET A 22 10.33 -5.41 -12.59
C MET A 22 11.29 -5.70 -11.43
N GLN A 23 12.40 -6.38 -11.71
CA GLN A 23 13.45 -6.66 -10.73
C GLN A 23 14.00 -5.37 -10.10
N LYS A 24 14.27 -4.33 -10.89
CA LYS A 24 14.73 -3.04 -10.35
C LYS A 24 13.75 -2.45 -9.34
N HIS A 25 12.45 -2.57 -9.61
CA HIS A 25 11.40 -2.15 -8.69
C HIS A 25 11.37 -3.00 -7.42
N TRP A 26 11.47 -4.33 -7.53
CA TRP A 26 11.52 -5.23 -6.39
C TRP A 26 12.70 -4.93 -5.47
N LEU A 27 13.89 -4.79 -6.05
CA LEU A 27 15.14 -4.60 -5.31
C LEU A 27 15.39 -3.15 -4.92
N ARG A 28 14.46 -2.23 -5.23
CA ARG A 28 14.60 -0.78 -5.00
C ARG A 28 15.88 -0.18 -5.60
N SER A 29 16.38 -0.76 -6.69
CA SER A 29 17.59 -0.30 -7.38
C SER A 29 17.30 0.84 -8.38
N GLN A 30 16.09 1.41 -8.33
CA GLN A 30 15.70 2.62 -9.05
C GLN A 30 14.76 3.45 -8.16
N PRO A 31 14.75 4.79 -8.31
CA PRO A 31 13.79 5.64 -7.62
C PRO A 31 12.37 5.18 -7.91
N THR A 32 11.59 4.96 -6.85
CA THR A 32 10.21 4.48 -6.94
C THR A 32 9.33 5.40 -6.11
N GLU A 33 8.27 5.92 -6.73
CA GLU A 33 7.29 6.77 -6.07
C GLU A 33 6.59 6.02 -4.93
N ASN A 34 6.24 6.73 -3.85
CA ASN A 34 5.51 6.19 -2.68
C ASN A 34 6.24 5.11 -1.87
N VAL A 35 7.56 4.99 -2.04
CA VAL A 35 8.43 4.16 -1.20
C VAL A 35 9.00 4.99 -0.05
N ASN A 36 8.85 4.50 1.17
CA ASN A 36 9.54 5.04 2.34
C ASN A 36 10.91 4.37 2.49
N ALA A 37 11.97 5.05 2.03
CA ALA A 37 13.34 4.53 2.04
C ALA A 37 13.82 4.05 3.42
N LYS A 38 13.31 4.62 4.53
CA LYS A 38 13.66 4.19 5.90
C LYS A 38 13.15 2.79 6.24
N LEU A 39 12.10 2.33 5.54
CA LEU A 39 11.46 1.05 5.73
C LEU A 39 11.94 -0.02 4.75
N THR A 40 12.67 0.33 3.69
CA THR A 40 13.13 -0.63 2.66
C THR A 40 13.95 -1.78 3.25
N ARG A 41 14.72 -1.53 4.32
CA ARG A 41 15.44 -2.56 5.09
C ARG A 41 14.53 -3.65 5.69
N LEU A 42 13.22 -3.40 5.77
CA LEU A 42 12.23 -4.34 6.28
C LEU A 42 11.68 -5.25 5.18
N ASN A 43 11.94 -4.95 3.89
CA ASN A 43 11.57 -5.82 2.79
C ASN A 43 12.29 -7.17 2.93
N LYS A 44 11.62 -8.25 2.56
CA LYS A 44 12.15 -9.61 2.79
C LYS A 44 12.05 -10.46 1.53
N MET A 45 13.18 -11.06 1.15
CA MET A 45 13.16 -12.21 0.26
C MET A 45 12.44 -13.36 0.96
N LEU A 46 11.56 -14.05 0.24
CA LEU A 46 10.67 -15.06 0.80
C LEU A 46 11.08 -16.49 0.47
N LEU A 47 11.89 -16.68 -0.57
CA LEU A 47 12.32 -17.97 -1.10
C LEU A 47 13.85 -17.96 -1.26
N THR A 48 14.37 -17.95 -2.48
CA THR A 48 15.82 -17.91 -2.74
C THR A 48 16.38 -16.48 -2.74
N ASN A 49 17.66 -16.36 -2.38
CA ASN A 49 18.44 -15.12 -2.49
C ASN A 49 19.13 -15.04 -3.86
N THR A 50 18.38 -14.70 -4.90
CA THR A 50 18.89 -14.40 -6.26
C THR A 50 18.00 -13.32 -6.87
N THR A 51 18.18 -13.00 -8.14
CA THR A 51 17.37 -12.02 -8.86
C THR A 51 16.44 -12.68 -9.89
N PRO A 52 15.27 -12.08 -10.19
CA PRO A 52 14.36 -12.61 -11.21
C PRO A 52 14.99 -12.81 -12.59
N LEU A 53 15.93 -11.95 -12.98
CA LEU A 53 16.59 -12.04 -14.29
C LEU A 53 17.58 -13.20 -14.36
N GLU A 54 18.42 -13.36 -13.32
CA GLU A 54 19.38 -14.47 -13.24
C GLU A 54 18.67 -15.82 -13.28
N ILE A 55 17.67 -16.01 -12.41
CA ILE A 55 16.94 -17.29 -12.35
C ILE A 55 16.17 -17.58 -13.64
N TYR A 56 15.70 -16.53 -14.33
CA TYR A 56 15.10 -16.66 -15.64
C TYR A 56 16.11 -17.15 -16.67
N ASP A 57 17.27 -16.49 -16.80
CA ASP A 57 18.28 -16.85 -17.78
C ASP A 57 18.83 -18.26 -17.53
N ASP A 58 19.09 -18.62 -16.27
CA ASP A 58 19.54 -19.95 -15.86
C ASP A 58 18.50 -21.02 -16.19
N THR A 59 17.22 -20.75 -15.96
CA THR A 59 16.12 -21.68 -16.29
C THR A 59 16.02 -21.90 -17.79
N ILE A 60 16.07 -20.82 -18.59
CA ILE A 60 15.99 -20.93 -20.05
C ILE A 60 17.18 -21.72 -20.61
N LYS A 61 18.39 -21.45 -20.10
CA LYS A 61 19.63 -22.11 -20.52
C LYS A 61 19.64 -23.59 -20.11
N SER A 62 19.43 -23.90 -18.84
CA SER A 62 19.48 -25.27 -18.29
C SER A 62 18.42 -26.19 -18.90
N LYS A 63 17.19 -25.69 -19.10
CA LYS A 63 16.10 -26.45 -19.73
C LYS A 63 16.14 -26.41 -21.27
N ASN A 64 17.13 -25.73 -21.88
CA ASN A 64 17.29 -25.55 -23.33
C ASN A 64 16.00 -25.09 -24.04
N ILE A 65 15.36 -24.06 -23.47
CA ILE A 65 14.06 -23.58 -23.93
C ILE A 65 14.24 -22.62 -25.10
N LYS A 66 13.67 -22.95 -26.25
CA LYS A 66 13.58 -22.04 -27.39
C LYS A 66 12.38 -21.09 -27.23
N ILE A 67 12.66 -19.79 -27.08
CA ILE A 67 11.65 -18.75 -26.89
C ILE A 67 10.99 -18.38 -28.23
N ARG A 68 9.66 -18.42 -28.28
CA ARG A 68 8.88 -17.94 -29.44
C ARG A 68 8.69 -16.42 -29.38
N LYS A 69 8.58 -15.75 -30.53
CA LYS A 69 8.42 -14.29 -30.65
C LYS A 69 7.34 -13.69 -29.72
N ASN A 70 6.19 -14.36 -29.61
CA ASN A 70 5.06 -13.89 -28.79
C ASN A 70 4.92 -14.67 -27.47
N ALA A 71 6.04 -15.16 -26.93
CA ALA A 71 6.06 -15.84 -25.64
C ALA A 71 5.71 -14.86 -24.52
N VAL A 72 5.04 -15.38 -23.50
CA VAL A 72 5.09 -14.76 -22.17
C VAL A 72 6.26 -15.42 -21.47
N HIS A 73 7.26 -14.62 -21.13
CA HIS A 73 8.52 -15.08 -20.54
C HIS A 73 8.30 -15.52 -19.08
N ALA A 74 7.54 -14.72 -18.33
CA ALA A 74 7.25 -14.96 -16.93
C ALA A 74 5.94 -14.29 -16.51
N LEU A 75 5.49 -14.60 -15.30
CA LEU A 75 4.36 -13.98 -14.63
C LEU A 75 4.82 -13.36 -13.31
N GLU A 76 4.36 -12.15 -13.03
CA GLU A 76 4.46 -11.52 -11.72
C GLU A 76 3.10 -11.66 -11.02
N LEU A 77 3.07 -12.34 -9.88
CA LEU A 77 1.93 -12.29 -8.97
C LEU A 77 2.13 -11.16 -7.99
N VAL A 78 1.08 -10.35 -7.81
CA VAL A 78 0.98 -9.39 -6.72
C VAL A 78 -0.10 -9.88 -5.77
N LEU A 79 0.31 -10.18 -4.54
CA LEU A 79 -0.54 -10.72 -3.48
C LEU A 79 -0.60 -9.71 -2.35
N ALA A 80 -1.82 -9.30 -1.98
CA ALA A 80 -2.06 -8.28 -0.99
C ALA A 80 -3.38 -8.55 -0.25
N PHE A 81 -3.78 -7.62 0.60
CA PHE A 81 -5.03 -7.65 1.34
C PHE A 81 -5.60 -6.24 1.50
N SER A 82 -6.90 -6.14 1.80
CA SER A 82 -7.49 -4.85 2.17
C SER A 82 -6.82 -4.28 3.44
N PRO A 83 -6.50 -2.97 3.49
CA PRO A 83 -5.82 -2.36 4.64
C PRO A 83 -6.50 -2.62 6.00
N ALA A 84 -7.84 -2.72 5.98
CA ALA A 84 -8.68 -3.07 7.14
C ALA A 84 -8.29 -4.39 7.84
N PHE A 85 -7.51 -5.25 7.18
CA PHE A 85 -6.97 -6.48 7.78
C PHE A 85 -5.99 -6.21 8.93
N ILE A 86 -5.20 -5.13 8.83
CA ILE A 86 -4.15 -4.80 9.81
C ILE A 86 -4.28 -3.39 10.39
N LYS A 87 -5.15 -2.54 9.84
CA LYS A 87 -5.34 -1.14 10.26
C LYS A 87 -6.81 -0.80 10.43
N VAL A 88 -7.10 0.11 11.36
CA VAL A 88 -8.37 0.85 11.44
C VAL A 88 -8.00 2.32 11.65
N ASN A 89 -8.57 3.23 10.84
CA ASN A 89 -8.29 4.67 10.91
C ASN A 89 -6.77 4.98 10.94
N ASP A 90 -6.03 4.37 10.01
CA ASP A 90 -4.56 4.43 9.89
C ASP A 90 -3.72 3.93 11.08
N SER A 91 -4.37 3.45 12.14
CA SER A 91 -3.72 2.84 13.30
C SER A 91 -3.67 1.34 13.14
N TYR A 92 -2.51 0.74 13.42
CA TYR A 92 -2.36 -0.71 13.38
C TYR A 92 -3.17 -1.38 14.50
N LEU A 93 -3.79 -2.51 14.17
CA LEU A 93 -4.43 -3.37 15.17
C LEU A 93 -3.38 -3.98 16.10
N PRO A 94 -3.71 -4.28 17.37
CA PRO A 94 -2.78 -4.91 18.31
C PRO A 94 -2.20 -6.24 17.79
N ASP A 95 -3.01 -7.01 17.06
CA ASP A 95 -2.66 -8.30 16.48
C ASP A 95 -2.12 -8.21 15.03
N ALA A 96 -1.86 -7.00 14.52
CA ALA A 96 -1.45 -6.78 13.14
C ALA A 96 -0.17 -7.55 12.77
N LYS A 97 0.77 -7.67 13.70
CA LYS A 97 2.04 -8.38 13.49
C LYS A 97 1.81 -9.88 13.28
N ASP A 98 0.96 -10.50 14.09
CA ASP A 98 0.65 -11.93 14.01
C ASP A 98 -0.20 -12.24 12.78
N LYS A 99 -1.16 -11.38 12.46
CA LYS A 99 -1.93 -11.43 11.21
C LYS A 99 -1.03 -11.34 9.98
N LEU A 100 -0.08 -10.41 9.97
CA LEU A 100 0.86 -10.24 8.87
C LEU A 100 1.79 -11.45 8.73
N LYS A 101 2.29 -12.00 9.85
CA LYS A 101 3.09 -13.24 9.87
C LYS A 101 2.30 -14.41 9.29
N TRP A 102 1.08 -14.62 9.78
CA TRP A 102 0.18 -15.68 9.30
C TRP A 102 -0.10 -15.54 7.80
N TRP A 103 -0.43 -14.34 7.34
CA TRP A 103 -0.74 -14.09 5.94
C TRP A 103 0.47 -14.37 5.03
N LYS A 104 1.66 -13.91 5.43
CA LYS A 104 2.91 -14.16 4.71
C LYS A 104 3.16 -15.67 4.59
N GLU A 105 3.08 -16.42 5.69
CA GLU A 105 3.34 -17.86 5.72
C GLU A 105 2.35 -18.65 4.85
N ASN A 106 1.05 -18.35 4.96
CA ASN A 106 0.02 -19.00 4.14
C ASN A 106 0.15 -18.61 2.66
N THR A 107 0.58 -17.38 2.37
CA THR A 107 0.81 -16.92 0.99
C THR A 107 1.97 -17.70 0.36
N ILE A 108 3.09 -17.83 1.07
CA ILE A 108 4.23 -18.64 0.60
C ILE A 108 3.80 -20.09 0.38
N LYS A 109 3.10 -20.69 1.35
CA LYS A 109 2.61 -22.07 1.26
C LYS A 109 1.72 -22.26 0.03
N TRP A 110 0.75 -21.37 -0.18
CA TRP A 110 -0.15 -21.44 -1.34
C TRP A 110 0.62 -21.30 -2.65
N VAL A 111 1.54 -20.33 -2.78
CA VAL A 111 2.33 -20.16 -4.01
C VAL A 111 3.16 -21.41 -4.31
N GLN A 112 3.83 -21.98 -3.30
CA GLN A 112 4.62 -23.20 -3.47
C GLN A 112 3.75 -24.39 -3.87
N GLN A 113 2.54 -24.53 -3.32
CA GLN A 113 1.59 -25.57 -3.74
C GLN A 113 1.08 -25.37 -5.17
N GLN A 114 0.83 -24.12 -5.59
CA GLN A 114 0.27 -23.82 -6.91
C GLN A 114 1.31 -23.90 -8.03
N PHE A 115 2.54 -23.49 -7.78
CA PHE A 115 3.54 -23.28 -8.83
C PHE A 115 4.80 -24.13 -8.66
N ALA A 116 5.05 -24.70 -7.46
CA ALA A 116 6.19 -25.54 -7.18
C ALA A 116 7.51 -24.96 -7.75
N GLU A 117 8.24 -25.75 -8.53
CA GLU A 117 9.51 -25.37 -9.16
C GLU A 117 9.41 -24.18 -10.12
N ASN A 118 8.21 -23.83 -10.61
CA ASN A 118 8.04 -22.68 -11.48
C ASN A 118 8.11 -21.35 -10.72
N CYS A 119 8.04 -21.35 -9.38
CA CYS A 119 8.15 -20.14 -8.55
C CYS A 119 9.27 -20.28 -7.52
N GLN A 120 10.45 -19.77 -7.88
CA GLN A 120 11.65 -19.92 -7.05
C GLN A 120 11.97 -18.65 -6.24
N ILE A 121 11.44 -17.50 -6.64
CA ILE A 121 11.74 -16.22 -6.00
C ILE A 121 10.45 -15.43 -5.69
N GLY A 122 10.47 -14.79 -4.52
CA GLY A 122 9.44 -13.84 -4.10
C GLY A 122 10.01 -12.85 -3.10
N ILE A 123 9.38 -11.68 -3.03
CA ILE A 123 9.75 -10.60 -2.14
C ILE A 123 8.51 -10.01 -1.48
N MET A 124 8.62 -9.66 -0.20
CA MET A 124 7.60 -8.91 0.53
C MET A 124 8.07 -7.47 0.66
N HIS A 125 7.26 -6.53 0.20
CA HIS A 125 7.46 -5.10 0.40
C HIS A 125 6.68 -4.63 1.64
N LEU A 126 7.39 -3.96 2.55
CA LEU A 126 6.87 -3.35 3.77
C LEU A 126 7.09 -1.83 3.81
N ASP A 127 7.71 -1.29 2.76
CA ASP A 127 8.10 0.11 2.61
C ASP A 127 7.12 0.96 1.78
N GLU A 128 6.02 0.36 1.35
CA GLU A 128 4.89 1.04 0.69
C GLU A 128 3.69 1.17 1.66
N GLN A 129 2.63 1.88 1.25
CA GLN A 129 1.45 2.16 2.10
C GLN A 129 0.78 0.90 2.66
N SER A 130 0.73 -0.17 1.87
CA SER A 130 0.16 -1.46 2.23
C SER A 130 1.16 -2.58 1.96
N PRO A 131 1.43 -3.46 2.95
CA PRO A 131 2.23 -4.65 2.74
C PRO A 131 1.69 -5.51 1.60
N HIS A 132 2.59 -6.01 0.75
CA HIS A 132 2.24 -6.92 -0.32
C HIS A 132 3.44 -7.78 -0.70
N CYS A 133 3.17 -8.93 -1.31
CA CYS A 133 4.17 -9.86 -1.80
C CYS A 133 4.14 -9.88 -3.32
N HIS A 134 5.33 -9.96 -3.90
CA HIS A 134 5.52 -10.29 -5.30
C HIS A 134 6.13 -11.68 -5.43
N PHE A 135 5.66 -12.45 -6.41
CA PHE A 135 6.23 -13.75 -6.76
C PHE A 135 6.44 -13.83 -8.27
N PHE A 136 7.56 -14.43 -8.67
CA PHE A 136 8.00 -14.51 -10.05
C PHE A 136 7.91 -15.95 -10.52
N ILE A 137 7.09 -16.17 -11.55
CA ILE A 137 6.80 -17.50 -12.07
C ILE A 137 7.31 -17.61 -13.49
N ILE A 138 8.19 -18.56 -13.73
CA ILE A 138 8.62 -18.96 -15.07
C ILE A 138 7.73 -20.15 -15.44
N PRO A 139 6.78 -20.00 -16.38
CA PRO A 139 5.73 -21.00 -16.59
C PRO A 139 6.26 -22.17 -17.43
N THR A 140 7.22 -22.92 -16.92
CA THR A 140 7.84 -24.03 -17.65
C THR A 140 6.95 -25.26 -17.66
N GLU A 141 6.92 -25.95 -18.80
CA GLU A 141 6.15 -27.17 -19.00
C GLU A 141 6.86 -28.07 -20.01
N GLN A 142 6.88 -29.37 -19.74
CA GLN A 142 7.32 -30.37 -20.71
C GLN A 142 6.21 -30.64 -21.73
N ARG A 143 6.56 -30.60 -23.01
CA ARG A 143 5.65 -30.86 -24.11
C ARG A 143 6.25 -31.90 -25.06
N LYS A 144 5.45 -32.92 -25.40
CA LYS A 144 5.76 -33.85 -26.48
C LYS A 144 5.50 -33.18 -27.83
N ARG A 145 6.52 -33.12 -28.69
CA ARG A 145 6.38 -32.64 -30.08
C ARG A 145 5.75 -33.73 -30.96
N LYS A 146 5.28 -33.35 -32.15
CA LYS A 146 4.81 -34.30 -33.17
C LYS A 146 5.87 -35.36 -33.51
N SER A 147 7.16 -35.00 -33.42
CA SER A 147 8.30 -35.90 -33.61
C SER A 147 8.53 -36.88 -32.45
N GLY A 148 7.64 -36.95 -31.44
CA GLY A 148 7.80 -37.79 -30.25
C GLY A 148 8.76 -37.25 -29.18
N LYS A 149 9.66 -36.32 -29.51
CA LYS A 149 10.62 -35.72 -28.57
C LYS A 149 9.92 -34.87 -27.50
N ILE A 150 10.25 -35.12 -26.24
CA ILE A 150 9.87 -34.27 -25.10
C ILE A 150 10.83 -33.09 -25.02
N VAL A 151 10.28 -31.88 -24.93
CA VAL A 151 11.07 -30.65 -24.76
C VAL A 151 10.43 -29.75 -23.71
N TRP A 152 11.24 -28.91 -23.07
CA TRP A 152 10.73 -27.84 -22.23
C TRP A 152 10.23 -26.65 -23.05
N THR A 153 9.15 -26.04 -22.61
CA THR A 153 8.52 -24.86 -23.22
C THR A 153 7.98 -23.91 -22.16
N LEU A 154 7.63 -22.68 -22.55
CA LEU A 154 6.90 -21.74 -21.70
C LEU A 154 5.40 -21.79 -22.01
N ASN A 155 4.58 -22.13 -21.00
CA ASN A 155 3.13 -22.25 -21.08
C ASN A 155 2.39 -21.33 -20.09
N ALA A 156 2.49 -20.01 -20.28
CA ALA A 156 1.69 -19.07 -19.49
C ALA A 156 0.16 -19.23 -19.69
N ARG A 157 -0.28 -19.85 -20.80
CA ARG A 157 -1.70 -20.14 -21.07
C ARG A 157 -2.22 -21.26 -20.16
N GLY A 158 -1.34 -22.15 -19.70
CA GLY A 158 -1.62 -23.12 -18.64
C GLY A 158 -2.17 -22.46 -17.38
N ILE A 159 -1.68 -21.26 -17.05
CA ILE A 159 -2.03 -20.53 -15.83
C ILE A 159 -3.08 -19.43 -16.09
N THR A 160 -2.87 -18.63 -17.13
CA THR A 160 -3.64 -17.37 -17.37
C THR A 160 -4.50 -17.42 -18.64
N GLY A 161 -4.67 -18.61 -19.22
CA GLY A 161 -5.27 -18.82 -20.53
C GLY A 161 -6.80 -18.76 -20.58
N GLY A 162 -7.44 -17.87 -19.82
CA GLY A 162 -8.87 -17.65 -19.86
C GLY A 162 -9.46 -17.14 -18.55
N LYS A 163 -10.70 -16.65 -18.61
CA LYS A 163 -11.44 -16.13 -17.45
C LYS A 163 -11.59 -17.18 -16.36
N ALA A 164 -11.97 -18.41 -16.73
CA ALA A 164 -12.18 -19.49 -15.76
C ALA A 164 -10.92 -19.79 -14.92
N LYS A 165 -9.74 -19.85 -15.55
CA LYS A 165 -8.48 -20.08 -14.83
C LYS A 165 -8.12 -18.96 -13.86
N LEU A 166 -8.31 -17.71 -14.28
CA LEU A 166 -8.08 -16.55 -13.41
C LEU A 166 -9.08 -16.49 -12.24
N VAL A 167 -10.33 -16.87 -12.48
CA VAL A 167 -11.34 -17.01 -11.42
C VAL A 167 -10.94 -18.08 -10.43
N ALA A 168 -10.58 -19.28 -10.92
CA ALA A 168 -10.13 -20.39 -10.07
C ALA A 168 -8.88 -20.02 -9.26
N LEU A 169 -7.93 -19.28 -9.85
CA LEU A 169 -6.74 -18.81 -9.15
C LEU A 169 -7.07 -17.83 -8.01
N GLN A 170 -8.00 -16.91 -8.23
CA GLN A 170 -8.44 -16.01 -7.17
C GLN A 170 -9.29 -16.73 -6.10
N ASP A 171 -10.09 -17.72 -6.50
CA ASP A 171 -10.89 -18.55 -5.59
C ASP A 171 -9.97 -19.38 -4.68
N SER A 172 -8.98 -20.08 -5.24
CA SER A 172 -8.04 -20.89 -4.45
C SER A 172 -7.16 -20.06 -3.52
N TYR A 173 -6.75 -18.84 -3.95
CA TYR A 173 -6.01 -17.95 -3.05
C TYR A 173 -6.89 -17.47 -1.89
N ALA A 174 -8.15 -17.10 -2.17
CA ALA A 174 -9.06 -16.68 -1.12
C ALA A 174 -9.39 -17.81 -0.13
N GLU A 175 -9.51 -19.05 -0.60
CA GLU A 175 -9.66 -20.23 0.23
C GLU A 175 -8.48 -20.42 1.17
N ALA A 176 -7.24 -20.31 0.68
CA ALA A 176 -6.05 -20.37 1.53
C ALA A 176 -6.01 -19.26 2.58
N MET A 177 -6.64 -18.11 2.30
CA MET A 177 -6.69 -16.95 3.21
C MET A 177 -7.95 -16.88 4.08
N GLN A 178 -8.86 -17.86 4.00
CA GLN A 178 -10.24 -17.77 4.51
C GLN A 178 -10.39 -17.48 6.01
N LYS A 179 -9.36 -17.79 6.81
CA LYS A 179 -9.34 -17.51 8.25
C LYS A 179 -9.66 -16.05 8.53
N TYR A 180 -9.03 -15.13 7.81
CA TYR A 180 -9.17 -13.69 8.04
C TYR A 180 -9.65 -12.90 6.83
N LEU A 181 -9.38 -13.38 5.62
CA LEU A 181 -9.70 -12.68 4.38
C LEU A 181 -10.80 -13.42 3.64
N LYS A 182 -11.55 -12.68 2.82
CA LYS A 182 -12.56 -13.24 1.91
C LYS A 182 -12.21 -12.96 0.47
N ARG A 183 -12.85 -13.73 -0.41
CA ARG A 183 -12.76 -13.58 -1.87
C ARG A 183 -13.24 -12.19 -2.32
N GLY A 184 -12.50 -11.53 -3.22
CA GLY A 184 -12.97 -10.32 -3.91
C GLY A 184 -14.27 -10.58 -4.69
N ILE A 185 -15.03 -9.52 -5.00
CA ILE A 185 -16.35 -9.65 -5.66
C ILE A 185 -16.21 -10.37 -7.01
N LYS A 186 -16.89 -11.52 -7.17
CA LYS A 186 -16.91 -12.26 -8.44
C LYS A 186 -17.65 -11.45 -9.50
N GLY A 187 -17.12 -11.44 -10.72
CA GLY A 187 -17.70 -10.67 -11.82
C GLY A 187 -17.60 -9.14 -11.66
N SER A 188 -16.76 -8.65 -10.73
CA SER A 188 -16.53 -7.22 -10.56
C SER A 188 -16.19 -6.55 -11.89
N LYS A 189 -16.88 -5.43 -12.16
CA LYS A 189 -16.64 -4.55 -13.33
C LYS A 189 -15.52 -3.54 -13.08
N ALA A 190 -14.88 -3.58 -11.90
CA ALA A 190 -13.79 -2.68 -11.57
C ALA A 190 -12.64 -2.82 -12.58
N LYS A 191 -12.24 -1.72 -13.20
CA LYS A 191 -11.09 -1.68 -14.10
C LYS A 191 -9.82 -1.49 -13.28
N HIS A 192 -8.80 -2.29 -13.57
CA HIS A 192 -7.49 -2.08 -12.96
C HIS A 192 -6.91 -0.74 -13.42
N THR A 193 -6.73 0.17 -12.49
CA THR A 193 -5.96 1.40 -12.69
C THR A 193 -4.52 1.17 -12.26
N THR A 194 -3.56 1.66 -13.04
CA THR A 194 -2.16 1.69 -12.59
C THR A 194 -2.04 2.60 -11.39
N LEU A 195 -1.03 2.39 -10.54
CA LEU A 195 -0.84 3.21 -9.35
C LEU A 195 -0.65 4.69 -9.69
N LYS A 196 0.12 4.98 -10.76
CA LYS A 196 0.27 6.33 -11.33
C LYS A 196 -1.06 6.92 -11.80
N SER A 197 -1.89 6.14 -12.49
CA SER A 197 -3.22 6.58 -12.91
C SER A 197 -4.16 6.81 -11.72
N PHE A 198 -4.09 5.96 -10.69
CA PHE A 198 -4.86 6.12 -9.47
C PHE A 198 -4.49 7.43 -8.75
N TYR A 199 -3.20 7.69 -8.51
CA TYR A 199 -2.76 8.95 -7.90
C TYR A 199 -3.01 10.16 -8.81
N SER A 200 -2.88 10.01 -10.13
CA SER A 200 -3.26 11.08 -11.06
C SER A 200 -4.75 11.41 -10.95
N ILE A 201 -5.63 10.40 -10.86
CA ILE A 201 -7.06 10.60 -10.70
C ILE A 201 -7.34 11.20 -9.33
N VAL A 202 -6.79 10.66 -8.24
CA VAL A 202 -6.98 11.20 -6.88
C VAL A 202 -6.49 12.65 -6.79
N ASN A 203 -5.35 12.98 -7.38
CA ASN A 203 -4.82 14.34 -7.38
C ASN A 203 -5.66 15.26 -8.27
N GLN A 204 -6.13 14.79 -9.43
CA GLN A 204 -7.04 15.56 -10.29
C GLN A 204 -8.39 15.77 -9.60
N THR A 205 -9.00 14.75 -9.01
CA THR A 205 -10.25 14.85 -8.26
C THR A 205 -10.07 15.77 -7.04
N ASN A 206 -8.98 15.65 -6.29
CA ASN A 206 -8.70 16.56 -5.18
C ASN A 206 -8.54 18.01 -5.67
N ASN A 207 -7.85 18.23 -6.79
CA ASN A 207 -7.69 19.57 -7.35
C ASN A 207 -9.02 20.13 -7.91
N ILE A 208 -9.83 19.31 -8.59
CA ILE A 208 -11.17 19.69 -9.07
C ILE A 208 -12.08 20.04 -7.90
N VAL A 209 -12.13 19.19 -6.86
CA VAL A 209 -12.93 19.47 -5.66
C VAL A 209 -12.42 20.72 -4.95
N ILE A 210 -11.11 20.92 -4.85
CA ILE A 210 -10.52 22.13 -4.24
C ILE A 210 -10.82 23.38 -5.08
N ASP A 211 -10.79 23.29 -6.41
CA ASP A 211 -11.02 24.42 -7.31
C ASP A 211 -12.52 24.74 -7.45
N GLU A 212 -13.41 23.74 -7.44
CA GLU A 212 -14.86 23.94 -7.32
C GLU A 212 -15.21 24.57 -5.97
N LEU A 213 -14.64 24.10 -4.86
CA LEU A 213 -14.84 24.69 -3.54
C LEU A 213 -14.30 26.13 -3.46
N LYS A 214 -13.18 26.44 -4.13
CA LYS A 214 -12.65 27.81 -4.21
C LYS A 214 -13.53 28.71 -5.09
N ASN A 215 -14.00 28.21 -6.23
CA ASN A 215 -14.86 28.95 -7.15
C ASN A 215 -16.25 29.22 -6.55
N GLU A 216 -16.80 28.27 -5.79
CA GLU A 216 -18.03 28.50 -5.02
C GLU A 216 -17.80 29.48 -3.87
N LYS A 217 -16.67 29.39 -3.15
CA LYS A 217 -16.33 30.32 -2.07
C LYS A 217 -16.14 31.76 -2.55
N LEU A 218 -15.71 31.96 -3.80
CA LEU A 218 -15.60 33.29 -4.45
C LEU A 218 -16.96 33.92 -4.82
N LYS A 219 -18.05 33.14 -4.80
CA LYS A 219 -19.39 33.59 -5.18
C LYS A 219 -20.19 34.19 -4.02
N TYR A 220 -19.72 34.02 -2.77
CA TYR A 220 -20.42 34.47 -1.55
C TYR A 220 -19.56 35.47 -0.78
N LYS A 221 -20.14 36.62 -0.43
CA LYS A 221 -19.40 37.76 0.15
C LYS A 221 -18.94 37.53 1.59
N ASN A 222 -19.51 36.57 2.32
CA ASN A 222 -19.07 36.20 3.66
C ASN A 222 -19.16 34.68 3.90
N ILE A 223 -18.40 34.20 4.89
CA ILE A 223 -18.25 32.78 5.19
C ILE A 223 -19.53 32.16 5.79
N SER A 224 -20.42 32.98 6.36
CA SER A 224 -21.64 32.57 7.06
C SER A 224 -22.73 32.15 6.07
N GLU A 225 -22.93 32.92 5.00
CA GLU A 225 -23.91 32.62 3.94
C GLU A 225 -23.57 31.33 3.20
N TRP A 226 -22.28 31.08 2.97
CA TRP A 226 -21.81 29.82 2.37
C TRP A 226 -22.06 28.63 3.32
N SER A 227 -21.79 28.79 4.62
CA SER A 227 -22.05 27.71 5.59
C SER A 227 -23.53 27.38 5.73
N ASP A 228 -24.42 28.37 5.76
CA ASP A 228 -25.86 28.14 5.93
C ASP A 228 -26.48 27.45 4.71
N ARG A 229 -26.00 27.78 3.50
CA ARG A 229 -26.44 27.15 2.26
C ARG A 229 -25.86 25.74 2.08
N ALA A 230 -24.61 25.52 2.47
CA ALA A 230 -24.01 24.19 2.50
C ALA A 230 -24.75 23.28 3.48
N ILE A 231 -25.12 23.79 4.67
CA ILE A 231 -25.96 23.09 5.65
C ILE A 231 -27.34 22.78 5.06
N LYS A 232 -27.97 23.71 4.34
CA LYS A 232 -29.28 23.49 3.69
C LYS A 232 -29.25 22.41 2.59
N LEU A 233 -28.23 22.41 1.72
CA LEU A 233 -28.05 21.41 0.66
C LEU A 233 -27.75 20.01 1.22
N ILE A 234 -27.03 19.95 2.35
CA ILE A 234 -26.73 18.70 3.08
C ILE A 234 -27.99 18.17 3.78
N ASN A 235 -28.86 19.04 4.30
CA ASN A 235 -30.12 18.65 4.95
C ASN A 235 -31.18 18.17 3.93
N GLU A 236 -31.15 18.67 2.69
CA GLU A 236 -32.04 18.22 1.61
C GLU A 236 -31.65 16.83 1.04
N SER A 237 -30.53 16.24 1.45
CA SER A 237 -30.03 14.96 0.94
C SER A 237 -29.72 13.93 2.04
N ASN A 238 -30.78 13.30 2.58
CA ASN A 238 -30.82 12.05 3.37
C ASN A 238 -29.77 11.87 4.50
N GLU A 239 -30.24 11.97 5.76
CA GLU A 239 -29.58 12.81 6.76
C GLU A 239 -28.76 12.15 7.91
N ASN A 240 -28.67 10.84 8.13
CA ASN A 240 -28.08 10.34 9.42
C ASN A 240 -26.62 9.87 9.40
N GLU A 241 -26.14 9.25 8.31
CA GLU A 241 -24.77 8.71 8.29
C GLU A 241 -23.70 9.76 7.95
N ILE A 242 -24.03 10.69 7.06
CA ILE A 242 -23.11 11.74 6.62
C ILE A 242 -22.94 12.80 7.72
N LEU A 243 -24.02 13.15 8.42
CA LEU A 243 -23.97 14.08 9.56
C LEU A 243 -23.12 13.53 10.72
N ALA A 244 -23.22 12.22 10.98
CA ALA A 244 -22.40 11.55 11.99
C ALA A 244 -20.91 11.55 11.61
N GLU A 245 -20.58 11.35 10.33
CA GLU A 245 -19.19 11.30 9.87
C GLU A 245 -18.58 12.71 9.78
N ILE A 246 -19.33 13.72 9.35
CA ILE A 246 -18.91 15.13 9.38
C ILE A 246 -18.71 15.61 10.82
N THR A 247 -19.60 15.22 11.74
CA THR A 247 -19.47 15.56 13.17
C THR A 247 -18.26 14.87 13.80
N LYS A 248 -17.98 13.61 13.44
CA LYS A 248 -16.74 12.92 13.85
C LYS A 248 -15.50 13.62 13.34
N VAL A 249 -15.48 14.03 12.07
CA VAL A 249 -14.33 14.71 11.45
C VAL A 249 -14.11 16.09 12.07
N LYS A 250 -15.18 16.86 12.33
CA LYS A 250 -15.09 18.13 13.06
C LYS A 250 -14.56 17.94 14.48
N ASN A 251 -15.06 16.96 15.21
CA ASN A 251 -14.62 16.67 16.58
C ASN A 251 -13.16 16.20 16.62
N THR A 252 -12.72 15.35 15.69
CA THR A 252 -11.32 14.93 15.61
C THR A 252 -10.39 16.08 15.24
N LYS A 253 -10.80 16.96 14.33
CA LYS A 253 -10.02 18.16 14.00
C LYS A 253 -9.88 19.09 15.20
N LEU A 254 -10.97 19.33 15.94
CA LEU A 254 -10.98 20.14 17.15
C LEU A 254 -10.09 19.54 18.26
N ILE A 255 -10.12 18.20 18.43
CA ILE A 255 -9.27 17.49 19.39
C ILE A 255 -7.79 17.62 19.00
N ILE A 256 -7.45 17.52 17.73
CA ILE A 256 -6.06 17.67 17.25
C ILE A 256 -5.56 19.11 17.48
N GLU A 257 -6.40 20.10 17.21
CA GLU A 257 -6.10 21.52 17.40
C GLU A 257 -5.93 21.87 18.88
N ASN A 258 -6.83 21.40 19.75
CA ASN A 258 -6.71 21.52 21.20
C ASN A 258 -5.46 20.83 21.77
N LYS A 259 -5.07 19.67 21.21
CA LYS A 259 -3.82 19.00 21.60
C LYS A 259 -2.58 19.80 21.20
N LYS A 260 -2.59 20.46 20.03
CA LYS A 260 -1.50 21.34 19.60
C LYS A 260 -1.39 22.58 20.51
N LEU A 261 -2.51 23.25 20.78
CA LEU A 261 -2.57 24.40 21.68
C LEU A 261 -2.10 24.05 23.10
N THR A 262 -2.52 22.90 23.63
CA THR A 262 -2.05 22.41 24.94
C THR A 262 -0.54 22.18 24.96
N LEU A 263 0.04 21.64 23.89
CA LEU A 263 1.49 21.42 23.78
C LEU A 263 2.26 22.74 23.69
N GLU A 264 1.74 23.71 22.95
CA GLU A 264 2.32 25.06 22.86
C GLU A 264 2.23 25.80 24.20
N ASN A 265 1.09 25.73 24.88
CA ASN A 265 0.90 26.31 26.21
C ASN A 265 1.87 25.70 27.24
N LYS A 266 2.11 24.38 27.17
CA LYS A 266 3.09 23.72 28.04
C LYS A 266 4.51 24.24 27.79
N LYS A 267 4.92 24.36 26.52
CA LYS A 267 6.21 24.97 26.15
C LYS A 267 6.33 26.41 26.63
N LEU A 268 5.28 27.21 26.48
CA LEU A 268 5.26 28.59 26.92
C LEU A 268 5.35 28.69 28.45
N SER A 269 4.68 27.80 29.18
CA SER A 269 4.76 27.73 30.65
C SER A 269 6.17 27.38 31.15
N GLU A 270 6.85 26.41 30.51
CA GLU A 270 8.26 26.10 30.81
C GLU A 270 9.18 27.28 30.51
N LEU A 271 8.94 27.99 29.40
CA LEU A 271 9.71 29.18 29.04
C LEU A 271 9.52 30.30 30.06
N LEU A 272 8.27 30.55 30.48
CA LEU A 272 7.93 31.53 31.52
C LEU A 272 8.53 31.17 32.87
N TYR A 273 8.51 29.89 33.24
CA TYR A 273 9.16 29.42 34.47
C TYR A 273 10.66 29.67 34.45
N ARG A 274 11.33 29.31 33.35
CA ARG A 274 12.77 29.60 33.16
C ARG A 274 13.06 31.09 33.20
N PHE A 275 12.21 31.91 32.59
CA PHE A 275 12.37 33.35 32.57
C PHE A 275 12.20 33.96 33.97
N LYS A 276 11.15 33.59 34.73
CA LYS A 276 10.93 34.03 36.11
C LYS A 276 12.09 33.64 37.03
N HIS A 277 12.56 32.40 36.95
CA HIS A 277 13.70 31.94 37.74
C HIS A 277 14.97 32.74 37.41
N LYS A 278 15.22 33.02 36.13
CA LYS A 278 16.37 33.84 35.71
C LYS A 278 16.22 35.29 36.20
N PHE A 279 15.02 35.85 36.14
CA PHE A 279 14.73 37.18 36.64
C PHE A 279 14.94 37.30 38.15
N GLU A 280 14.46 36.33 38.95
CA GLU A 280 14.68 36.29 40.41
C GLU A 280 16.17 36.19 40.80
N VAL A 281 16.96 35.40 40.07
CA VAL A 281 18.41 35.31 40.30
C VAL A 281 19.07 36.66 40.02
N VAL A 282 18.68 37.34 38.95
CA VAL A 282 19.21 38.66 38.58
C VAL A 282 18.78 39.72 39.59
N THR A 283 17.51 39.76 40.01
CA THR A 283 17.04 40.75 41.00
C THR A 283 17.69 40.54 42.36
N LYS A 284 17.85 39.30 42.85
CA LYS A 284 18.62 39.01 44.07
C LYS A 284 20.07 39.46 43.97
N SER A 285 20.70 39.26 42.80
CA SER A 285 22.08 39.71 42.54
C SER A 285 22.20 41.24 42.55
N VAL A 286 21.21 41.96 41.99
CA VAL A 286 21.17 43.43 41.97
C VAL A 286 20.89 44.01 43.36
N ILE A 287 19.92 43.45 44.09
CA ILE A 287 19.59 43.87 45.48
C ILE A 287 20.82 43.70 46.38
N ASN A 288 21.48 42.54 46.32
CA ASN A 288 22.71 42.30 47.08
C ASN A 288 23.79 43.33 46.73
N LYS A 289 23.94 43.72 45.46
CA LYS A 289 24.92 44.76 45.06
C LYS A 289 24.57 46.17 45.55
N LEU A 290 23.30 46.46 45.81
CA LEU A 290 22.83 47.75 46.31
C LEU A 290 22.91 47.84 47.84
N SER A 291 22.69 46.75 48.57
CA SER A 291 22.79 46.69 50.03
C SER A 291 24.23 46.76 50.59
N PHE A 292 25.26 46.68 49.74
CA PHE A 292 26.67 46.89 50.11
C PHE A 292 27.18 48.31 49.82
N LYS A 293 26.29 49.25 49.44
CA LYS A 293 26.64 50.65 49.13
C LYS A 293 26.02 51.70 50.09
N SER A 294 25.39 51.26 51.18
CA SER A 294 24.97 52.09 52.32
C SER A 294 25.84 51.76 53.53
#